data_AF-A0A800DMS6-F1
#
_entry.id   AF-A0A800DMS6-F1
#
_cell.length_a   1.000
_cell.length_b   1.000
_cell.length_c   1.000
_cell.angle_alpha   90.00
_cell.angle_beta   90.00
_cell.angle_gamma   90.00
#
_symmetry.space_group_name_H-M   'P 1'
#
loop_
_entity.id
_entity.type
_entity.pdbx_description
1 polymer ?
#
loop_
_entity_poly.entity_id
_entity_poly.type
_entity_poly.pdbx_seq_one_letter_code
_entity_poly.pdbx_strand_id
1 'polypeptide(L)'
;MLISHLTISQYFLDFGYNYFGMEVLNMRDLWPEDIGPISDLKTPVTILREQGALLGEKTNNLVEVEIVQFEPIRSEEFLYAFLIVAPALDNYRYKLFTISYNINIYPVTISVDGEIRAEINPVDPEGKLTAESEDDFVEILKKIFSAKKTKRVIGALLSMISYGQEGQIAGINSNDR
;
A
#
# COMPACT_ATOMS: atom_id res chain seq x y z
N MET A 1 31.87 47.00 4.66
CA MET A 1 31.26 45.77 5.22
C MET A 1 29.76 46.02 5.22
N LEU A 2 29.03 45.65 4.15
CA LEU A 2 28.41 44.32 3.89
C LEU A 2 27.52 43.90 5.09
N ILE A 3 26.21 43.69 5.06
CA ILE A 3 25.11 43.46 4.06
C ILE A 3 23.80 43.77 4.86
N SER A 4 22.85 44.59 4.37
CA SER A 4 21.47 44.21 3.91
C SER A 4 20.74 43.14 4.75
N HIS A 5 19.42 43.09 4.96
CA HIS A 5 18.24 43.84 4.56
C HIS A 5 17.11 43.48 5.57
N LEU A 6 16.06 44.30 5.62
CA LEU A 6 14.71 44.04 6.13
C LEU A 6 14.26 42.55 5.98
N THR A 7 13.39 41.97 6.79
CA THR A 7 11.99 42.40 6.97
C THR A 7 11.34 41.61 8.11
N ILE A 8 10.56 42.33 8.94
CA ILE A 8 9.57 41.80 9.87
C ILE A 8 8.52 41.01 9.07
N SER A 9 8.35 39.71 9.30
CA SER A 9 7.12 39.00 8.93
C SER A 9 6.33 38.67 10.18
N GLN A 10 5.44 39.61 10.45
CA GLN A 10 4.50 39.73 11.55
C GLN A 10 3.35 38.71 11.40
N TYR A 11 3.54 37.43 11.69
CA TYR A 11 2.41 36.50 11.90
C TYR A 11 2.81 35.37 12.86
N PHE A 12 2.69 35.61 14.17
CA PHE A 12 2.20 34.67 15.19
C PHE A 12 2.24 35.40 16.55
N LEU A 13 1.58 36.56 16.59
CA LEU A 13 1.04 37.13 17.83
C LEU A 13 -0.46 36.83 17.78
N ASP A 14 -0.89 35.83 18.55
CA ASP A 14 -2.22 35.83 19.20
C ASP A 14 -2.44 34.67 20.20
N PHE A 15 -1.38 34.09 20.76
CA PHE A 15 -1.50 33.42 22.06
C PHE A 15 -0.34 33.87 22.94
N GLY A 16 -0.62 34.89 23.76
CA GLY A 16 0.34 35.46 24.68
C GLY A 16 0.82 34.44 25.70
N TYR A 17 2.11 34.11 25.63
CA TYR A 17 2.82 33.52 26.75
C TYR A 17 3.89 34.50 27.21
N ASN A 18 3.59 35.16 28.34
CA ASN A 18 4.57 35.92 29.11
C ASN A 18 5.64 34.94 29.63
N TYR A 19 6.85 35.04 29.10
CA TYR A 19 8.01 34.29 29.58
C TYR A 19 8.56 34.97 30.84
N PHE A 20 7.98 34.65 31.99
CA PHE A 20 8.55 34.94 33.30
C PHE A 20 8.46 33.67 34.15
N GLY A 21 9.58 32.94 34.26
CA GLY A 21 9.80 31.91 35.28
C GLY A 21 8.89 30.68 35.25
N MET A 22 8.85 29.92 34.15
CA MET A 22 8.41 28.52 34.23
C MET A 22 9.63 27.61 34.29
N GLU A 23 9.84 26.99 35.45
CA GLU A 23 10.61 25.76 35.56
C GLU A 23 10.15 24.82 34.44
N VAL A 24 11.09 24.41 33.59
CA VAL A 24 10.85 23.30 32.68
C VAL A 24 10.50 22.13 33.60
N LEU A 25 9.23 21.71 33.62
CA LEU A 25 8.84 20.51 34.35
C LEU A 25 9.72 19.38 33.80
N ASN A 26 10.73 19.00 34.59
CA ASN A 26 11.62 17.90 34.28
C ASN A 26 10.77 16.63 34.41
N MET A 27 10.05 16.30 33.35
CA MET A 27 9.20 15.13 33.32
C MET A 27 10.12 13.91 33.38
N ARG A 28 10.06 13.22 34.51
CA ARG A 28 10.83 12.01 34.75
C ARG A 28 10.46 10.97 33.69
N ASP A 29 11.45 10.48 32.96
CA ASP A 29 11.28 9.32 32.09
C ASP A 29 10.91 8.10 32.95
N LEU A 30 9.80 7.45 32.59
CA LEU A 30 9.24 6.29 33.28
C LEU A 30 9.36 5.01 32.45
N TRP A 31 9.85 5.10 31.21
CA TRP A 31 10.05 3.93 30.37
C TRP A 31 11.30 3.17 30.82
N PRO A 32 11.32 1.84 30.69
CA PRO A 32 12.54 1.08 30.93
C PRO A 32 13.61 1.44 29.89
N GLU A 33 14.88 1.38 30.29
CA GLU A 33 16.00 1.58 29.35
C GLU A 33 16.02 0.51 28.26
N ASP A 34 15.46 -0.68 28.54
CA ASP A 34 15.27 -1.76 27.60
C ASP A 34 13.80 -1.84 27.13
N ILE A 35 13.54 -1.29 25.95
CA ILE A 35 12.21 -1.26 25.29
C ILE A 35 11.95 -2.55 24.49
N GLY A 36 12.93 -3.46 24.43
CA GLY A 36 12.87 -4.71 23.68
C GLY A 36 13.64 -4.67 22.35
N PRO A 37 13.93 -5.85 21.79
CA PRO A 37 14.76 -5.98 20.59
C PRO A 37 14.00 -5.54 19.34
N ILE A 38 14.73 -4.98 18.38
CA ILE A 38 14.24 -4.81 17.01
C ILE A 38 14.12 -6.21 16.39
N SER A 39 12.93 -6.55 15.90
CA SER A 39 12.67 -7.85 15.26
C SER A 39 13.09 -7.82 13.79
N ASP A 40 13.75 -8.89 13.34
CA ASP A 40 14.08 -9.13 11.91
C ASP A 40 12.88 -9.70 11.12
N LEU A 41 11.72 -9.86 11.75
CA LEU A 41 10.52 -10.42 11.12
C LEU A 41 10.04 -9.53 9.97
N LYS A 42 9.90 -10.12 8.77
CA LYS A 42 9.30 -9.42 7.65
C LYS A 42 7.81 -9.24 7.87
N THR A 43 7.36 -7.98 7.88
CA THR A 43 5.93 -7.70 7.97
C THR A 43 5.20 -8.12 6.68
N PRO A 44 3.92 -8.50 6.75
CA PRO A 44 3.09 -8.81 5.58
C PRO A 44 3.13 -7.70 4.54
N VAL A 45 3.12 -6.43 4.96
CA VAL A 45 3.15 -5.27 4.07
C VAL A 45 4.50 -5.16 3.34
N THR A 46 5.61 -5.49 3.99
CA THR A 46 6.93 -5.55 3.34
C THR A 46 6.91 -6.58 2.21
N ILE A 47 6.38 -7.78 2.47
CA ILE A 47 6.23 -8.84 1.46
C ILE A 47 5.35 -8.36 0.31
N LEU A 48 4.21 -7.70 0.60
CA LEU A 48 3.33 -7.15 -0.44
C LEU A 48 4.02 -6.12 -1.34
N ARG A 49 4.83 -5.22 -0.76
CA ARG A 49 5.60 -4.22 -1.54
C ARG A 49 6.65 -4.89 -2.42
N GLU A 50 7.38 -5.88 -1.91
CA GLU A 50 8.35 -6.66 -2.68
C GLU A 50 7.67 -7.36 -3.87
N GLN A 51 6.53 -8.02 -3.65
CA GLN A 51 5.78 -8.67 -4.73
C GLN A 51 5.19 -7.67 -5.74
N GLY A 52 4.80 -6.49 -5.27
CA GLY A 52 4.35 -5.40 -6.13
C GLY A 52 5.44 -4.91 -7.10
N ALA A 53 6.66 -4.71 -6.59
CA ALA A 53 7.81 -4.35 -7.41
C ALA A 53 8.12 -5.42 -8.48
N LEU A 54 8.08 -6.71 -8.09
CA LEU A 54 8.29 -7.82 -9.03
C LEU A 54 7.22 -7.87 -10.14
N LEU A 55 5.96 -7.50 -9.85
CA LEU A 55 4.93 -7.41 -10.87
C LEU A 55 5.20 -6.24 -11.83
N GLY A 56 5.62 -5.09 -11.31
CA GLY A 56 6.05 -3.94 -12.11
C GLY A 56 7.16 -4.33 -13.09
N GLU A 57 8.22 -4.96 -12.60
CA GLU A 57 9.31 -5.47 -13.46
C GLU A 57 8.81 -6.44 -14.54
N LYS A 58 7.96 -7.42 -14.17
CA LYS A 58 7.40 -8.40 -15.13
C LYS A 58 6.55 -7.78 -16.22
N THR A 59 6.01 -6.59 -15.98
CA THR A 59 5.11 -5.90 -16.90
C THR A 59 5.72 -4.64 -17.49
N ASN A 60 7.03 -4.43 -17.31
CA ASN A 60 7.75 -3.21 -17.70
C ASN A 60 7.04 -1.93 -17.18
N ASN A 61 6.50 -2.00 -15.96
CA ASN A 61 5.73 -0.94 -15.30
C ASN A 61 4.50 -0.46 -16.10
N LEU A 62 3.98 -1.26 -17.03
CA LEU A 62 2.66 -0.98 -17.65
C LEU A 62 1.54 -1.11 -16.60
N VAL A 63 1.74 -1.99 -15.62
CA VAL A 63 0.95 -2.01 -14.39
C VAL A 63 1.89 -1.92 -13.19
N GLU A 64 1.41 -1.27 -12.15
CA GLU A 64 2.11 -1.06 -10.88
C GLU A 64 1.26 -1.59 -9.74
N VAL A 65 1.82 -1.63 -8.54
CA VAL A 65 1.09 -2.00 -7.32
C VAL A 65 1.14 -0.88 -6.31
N GLU A 66 -0.02 -0.53 -5.79
CA GLU A 66 -0.20 0.43 -4.71
C GLU A 66 -0.72 -0.31 -3.47
N ILE A 67 -0.03 -0.14 -2.34
CA ILE A 67 -0.48 -0.68 -1.05
C ILE A 67 -1.09 0.45 -0.23
N VAL A 68 -2.41 0.41 -0.09
CA VAL A 68 -3.16 1.46 0.63
C VAL A 68 -3.52 0.96 2.01
N GLN A 69 -3.17 1.70 3.05
CA GLN A 69 -3.64 1.46 4.40
C GLN A 69 -4.98 2.18 4.60
N PHE A 70 -5.95 1.50 5.22
CA PHE A 70 -7.21 2.10 5.63
C PHE A 70 -7.22 2.36 7.12
N GLU A 71 -8.04 3.33 7.54
CA GLU A 71 -8.42 3.45 8.93
C GLU A 71 -9.21 2.19 9.34
N PRO A 72 -8.77 1.49 10.40
CA PRO A 72 -9.44 0.29 10.82
C PRO A 72 -10.77 0.62 11.51
N ILE A 73 -11.77 -0.24 11.29
CA ILE A 73 -13.07 -0.13 11.98
C ILE A 73 -12.90 -0.43 13.49
N ARG A 74 -11.88 -1.22 13.85
CA ARG A 74 -11.52 -1.59 15.21
C ARG A 74 -10.20 -0.94 15.60
N SER A 75 -10.13 -0.41 16.81
CA SER A 75 -8.85 0.01 17.40
C SER A 75 -7.89 -1.18 17.37
N GLU A 76 -6.64 -0.96 16.95
CA GLU A 76 -5.52 -1.94 16.94
C GLU A 76 -5.43 -2.93 15.77
N GLU A 77 -6.25 -2.78 14.72
CA GLU A 77 -6.07 -3.53 13.48
C GLU A 77 -5.32 -2.70 12.43
N PHE A 78 -4.40 -3.33 11.72
CA PHE A 78 -3.84 -2.79 10.49
C PHE A 78 -4.59 -3.39 9.31
N LEU A 79 -5.18 -2.55 8.45
CA LEU A 79 -5.93 -2.98 7.27
C LEU A 79 -5.28 -2.40 6.01
N TYR A 80 -4.93 -3.27 5.05
CA TYR A 80 -4.31 -2.86 3.80
C TYR A 80 -5.05 -3.43 2.58
N ALA A 81 -5.12 -2.67 1.49
CA ALA A 81 -5.47 -3.16 0.16
C ALA A 81 -4.23 -3.33 -0.71
N PHE A 82 -4.23 -4.42 -1.49
CA PHE A 82 -3.33 -4.62 -2.61
C PHE A 82 -4.05 -4.19 -3.90
N LEU A 83 -3.63 -3.05 -4.46
CA LEU A 83 -4.22 -2.49 -5.67
C LEU A 83 -3.27 -2.70 -6.85
N ILE A 84 -3.80 -3.22 -7.96
CA ILE A 84 -3.13 -3.16 -9.26
C ILE A 84 -3.52 -1.84 -9.90
N VAL A 85 -2.53 -1.03 -10.28
CA VAL A 85 -2.71 0.29 -10.87
C VAL A 85 -2.25 0.25 -12.31
N ALA A 86 -3.03 0.82 -13.22
CA ALA A 86 -2.64 1.03 -14.62
C ALA A 86 -2.49 2.54 -14.88
N PRO A 87 -1.25 3.09 -14.82
CA PRO A 87 -1.04 4.53 -14.96
C PRO A 87 -1.58 5.11 -16.27
N ALA A 88 -1.41 4.37 -17.38
CA ALA A 88 -1.85 4.79 -18.71
C ALA A 88 -3.38 4.78 -18.92
N LEU A 89 -4.15 4.25 -17.95
CA LEU A 89 -5.61 4.22 -17.97
C LEU A 89 -6.17 5.17 -16.90
N ASP A 90 -5.70 6.43 -16.90
CA ASP A 90 -6.07 7.45 -15.91
C ASP A 90 -5.87 6.99 -14.46
N ASN A 91 -4.77 6.26 -14.21
CA ASN A 91 -4.50 5.61 -12.93
C ASN A 91 -5.65 4.72 -12.45
N TYR A 92 -6.25 3.95 -13.35
CA TYR A 92 -7.26 2.96 -12.99
C TYR A 92 -6.73 2.01 -11.91
N ARG A 93 -7.51 1.82 -10.84
CA ARG A 93 -7.15 1.00 -9.69
C ARG A 93 -8.07 -0.20 -9.58
N TYR A 94 -7.49 -1.40 -9.58
CA TYR A 94 -8.19 -2.64 -9.32
C TYR A 94 -7.75 -3.22 -7.98
N LYS A 95 -8.69 -3.37 -7.03
CA LYS A 95 -8.42 -4.03 -5.75
C LYS A 95 -8.39 -5.54 -5.93
N LEU A 96 -7.20 -6.14 -5.80
CA LEU A 96 -7.03 -7.58 -5.92
C LEU A 96 -7.46 -8.30 -4.64
N PHE A 97 -7.00 -7.83 -3.48
CA PHE A 97 -7.37 -8.35 -2.16
C PHE A 97 -7.10 -7.33 -1.06
N THR A 98 -7.57 -7.63 0.14
CA THR A 98 -7.20 -6.90 1.37
C THR A 98 -6.63 -7.84 2.39
N ILE A 99 -5.75 -7.34 3.26
CA ILE A 99 -5.23 -8.06 4.41
C ILE A 99 -5.49 -7.28 5.70
N SER A 100 -5.68 -7.99 6.81
CA SER A 100 -5.72 -7.39 8.14
C SER A 100 -4.98 -8.21 9.18
N TYR A 101 -4.28 -7.54 10.10
CA TYR A 101 -3.57 -8.14 11.22
C TYR A 101 -3.41 -7.13 12.37
N ASN A 102 -3.02 -7.56 13.57
CA ASN A 102 -2.79 -6.69 14.72
C ASN A 102 -1.29 -6.59 15.05
N ILE A 103 -0.92 -6.02 16.19
CA ILE A 103 0.50 -5.86 16.58
C ILE A 103 1.30 -7.18 16.63
N ASN A 104 0.64 -8.34 16.73
CA ASN A 104 1.28 -9.65 16.70
C ASN A 104 1.69 -10.10 15.29
N ILE A 105 1.34 -9.34 14.25
CA ILE A 105 1.65 -9.56 12.83
C ILE A 105 0.92 -10.78 12.23
N TYR A 106 0.95 -11.93 12.90
CA TYR A 106 0.22 -13.13 12.55
C TYR A 106 -0.79 -13.50 13.66
N PRO A 107 -1.95 -14.08 13.32
CA PRO A 107 -2.38 -14.45 11.97
C PRO A 107 -2.80 -13.26 11.11
N VAL A 108 -2.59 -13.37 9.80
CA VAL A 108 -3.07 -12.41 8.81
C VAL A 108 -4.37 -12.92 8.22
N THR A 109 -5.43 -12.13 8.30
CA THR A 109 -6.69 -12.42 7.59
C THR A 109 -6.61 -11.84 6.19
N ILE A 110 -6.97 -12.64 5.16
CA ILE A 110 -7.00 -12.23 3.76
C ILE A 110 -8.43 -12.26 3.23
N SER A 111 -8.85 -11.20 2.56
CA SER A 111 -10.14 -11.14 1.86
C SER A 111 -9.91 -10.92 0.37
N VAL A 112 -10.44 -11.85 -0.43
CA VAL A 112 -10.34 -11.88 -1.90
C VAL A 112 -11.74 -11.90 -2.50
N ASP A 113 -11.85 -11.59 -3.79
CA ASP A 113 -13.08 -11.80 -4.56
C ASP A 113 -13.52 -13.28 -4.55
N GLY A 114 -14.83 -13.51 -4.64
CA GLY A 114 -15.42 -14.86 -4.58
C GLY A 114 -14.93 -15.81 -5.68
N GLU A 115 -14.61 -15.29 -6.87
CA GLU A 115 -14.06 -16.11 -7.97
C GLU A 115 -12.64 -16.57 -7.63
N ILE A 116 -11.78 -15.67 -7.13
CA ILE A 116 -10.43 -16.01 -6.66
C ILE A 116 -10.52 -16.99 -5.49
N ARG A 117 -11.45 -16.77 -4.55
CA ARG A 117 -11.68 -17.64 -3.39
C ARG A 117 -11.97 -19.07 -3.82
N ALA A 118 -12.92 -19.26 -4.75
CA ALA A 118 -13.30 -20.56 -5.25
C ALA A 118 -12.15 -21.27 -5.99
N GLU A 119 -11.26 -20.52 -6.64
CA GLU A 119 -10.09 -21.09 -7.32
C GLU A 119 -9.01 -21.59 -6.34
N ILE A 120 -8.77 -20.87 -5.23
CA ILE A 120 -7.65 -21.17 -4.31
C ILE A 120 -8.03 -22.05 -3.13
N ASN A 121 -9.30 -22.04 -2.72
CA ASN A 121 -9.83 -22.87 -1.64
C ASN A 121 -11.27 -23.34 -1.96
N PRO A 122 -11.43 -24.33 -2.86
CA PRO A 122 -12.74 -24.82 -3.28
C PRO A 122 -13.47 -25.61 -2.18
N VAL A 123 -12.76 -26.08 -1.16
CA VAL A 123 -13.32 -26.92 -0.09
C VAL A 123 -14.11 -26.08 0.92
N ASP A 124 -13.66 -24.86 1.18
CA ASP A 124 -14.31 -23.93 2.11
C ASP A 124 -14.35 -22.51 1.52
N PRO A 125 -15.26 -22.26 0.56
CA PRO A 125 -15.34 -20.97 -0.10
C PRO A 125 -15.88 -19.86 0.82
N GLU A 126 -16.62 -20.20 1.88
CA GLU A 126 -17.23 -19.23 2.80
C GLU A 126 -16.41 -18.99 4.08
N GLY A 127 -15.46 -19.87 4.40
CA GLY A 127 -14.58 -19.70 5.54
C GLY A 127 -13.65 -18.50 5.43
N LYS A 128 -13.04 -18.14 6.57
CA LYS A 128 -12.00 -17.11 6.59
C LYS A 128 -10.74 -17.63 5.88
N LEU A 129 -10.05 -16.77 5.14
CA LEU A 129 -8.66 -17.04 4.73
C LEU A 129 -7.78 -16.47 5.83
N THR A 130 -7.05 -17.32 6.56
CA THR A 130 -6.04 -16.87 7.51
C THR A 130 -4.71 -17.49 7.14
N ALA A 131 -3.64 -16.72 7.34
CA ALA A 131 -2.27 -17.18 7.28
C ALA A 131 -1.69 -17.14 8.68
N GLU A 132 -1.28 -18.28 9.22
CA GLU A 132 -0.79 -18.39 10.60
C GLU A 132 0.70 -18.04 10.76
N SER A 133 1.44 -17.98 9.64
CA SER A 133 2.87 -17.66 9.60
C SER A 133 3.28 -16.97 8.31
N GLU A 134 4.53 -16.53 8.22
CA GLU A 134 5.13 -15.97 6.99
C GLU A 134 5.07 -16.95 5.83
N ASP A 135 5.49 -18.20 6.03
CA ASP A 135 5.47 -19.22 4.99
C ASP A 135 4.06 -19.50 4.48
N ASP A 136 3.08 -19.61 5.40
CA ASP A 136 1.68 -19.82 5.05
C ASP A 136 1.12 -18.62 4.26
N PHE A 137 1.49 -17.41 4.66
CA PHE A 137 1.10 -16.19 3.94
C PHE A 137 1.67 -16.19 2.51
N VAL A 138 2.94 -16.54 2.36
CA VAL A 138 3.60 -16.64 1.04
C VAL A 138 2.92 -17.70 0.17
N GLU A 139 2.56 -18.86 0.72
CA GLU A 139 1.85 -19.91 -0.02
C GLU A 139 0.44 -19.47 -0.45
N ILE A 140 -0.28 -18.76 0.40
CA ILE A 140 -1.59 -18.19 0.03
C ILE A 140 -1.42 -17.12 -1.06
N LEU A 141 -0.44 -16.23 -0.96
CA LEU A 141 -0.16 -15.23 -2.00
C LEU A 141 0.18 -15.87 -3.34
N LYS A 142 1.00 -16.93 -3.36
CA LYS A 142 1.29 -17.70 -4.58
C LYS A 142 0.01 -18.21 -5.25
N LYS A 143 -0.95 -18.72 -4.47
CA LYS A 143 -2.26 -19.16 -4.99
C LYS A 143 -3.07 -17.99 -5.55
N ILE A 144 -3.16 -16.87 -4.82
CA ILE A 144 -3.88 -15.67 -5.26
C ILE A 144 -3.30 -15.11 -6.56
N PHE A 145 -1.97 -14.96 -6.66
CA PHE A 145 -1.31 -14.42 -7.84
C PHE A 145 -1.37 -15.35 -9.06
N SER A 146 -1.45 -16.66 -8.82
CA SER A 146 -1.55 -17.66 -9.90
C SER A 146 -2.98 -17.96 -10.36
N ALA A 147 -4.00 -17.46 -9.64
CA ALA A 147 -5.41 -17.60 -9.99
C ALA A 147 -5.71 -17.09 -11.41
N LYS A 148 -6.59 -17.79 -12.12
CA LYS A 148 -7.09 -17.48 -13.46
C LYS A 148 -7.72 -16.09 -13.49
N LYS A 149 -8.54 -15.74 -12.49
CA LYS A 149 -9.09 -14.38 -12.36
C LYS A 149 -7.99 -13.31 -12.29
N THR A 150 -6.97 -13.48 -11.46
CA THR A 150 -5.84 -12.53 -11.36
C THR A 150 -5.14 -12.35 -12.70
N LYS A 151 -4.79 -13.46 -13.37
CA LYS A 151 -4.14 -13.42 -14.69
C LYS A 151 -5.00 -12.72 -15.76
N ARG A 152 -6.31 -12.97 -15.74
CA ARG A 152 -7.27 -12.33 -16.66
C ARG A 152 -7.40 -10.84 -16.42
N VAL A 153 -7.40 -10.39 -15.16
CA VAL A 153 -7.40 -8.95 -14.83
C VAL A 153 -6.15 -8.27 -15.38
N ILE A 154 -4.96 -8.83 -15.09
CA ILE A 154 -3.70 -8.29 -15.59
C ILE A 154 -3.67 -8.29 -17.12
N GLY A 155 -4.06 -9.39 -17.76
CA GLY A 155 -4.11 -9.49 -19.22
C GLY A 155 -5.07 -8.50 -19.88
N ALA A 156 -6.22 -8.23 -19.26
CA ALA A 156 -7.16 -7.22 -19.71
C ALA A 156 -6.58 -5.81 -19.62
N LEU A 157 -5.94 -5.47 -18.49
CA LEU A 157 -5.28 -4.17 -18.30
C LEU A 157 -4.19 -3.95 -19.36
N LEU A 158 -3.30 -4.93 -19.55
CA LEU A 158 -2.24 -4.87 -20.54
C LEU A 158 -2.79 -4.70 -21.96
N SER A 159 -3.86 -5.42 -22.29
CA SER A 159 -4.51 -5.30 -23.59
C SER A 159 -5.08 -3.89 -23.81
N MET A 160 -5.80 -3.35 -22.82
CA MET A 160 -6.35 -1.99 -22.90
C MET A 160 -5.26 -0.92 -23.05
N ILE A 161 -4.13 -1.08 -22.37
CA ILE A 161 -2.98 -0.17 -22.50
C ILE A 161 -2.39 -0.24 -23.92
N SER A 162 -2.17 -1.46 -24.44
CA SER A 162 -1.62 -1.63 -25.80
C SER A 162 -2.53 -1.02 -26.88
N TYR A 163 -3.84 -1.24 -26.81
CA TYR A 163 -4.79 -0.63 -27.76
C TYR A 163 -4.84 0.90 -27.64
N GLY A 164 -4.70 1.44 -26.42
CA GLY A 164 -4.64 2.89 -26.19
C GLY A 164 -3.43 3.56 -26.86
N GLN A 165 -2.30 2.85 -26.99
CA GLN A 165 -1.10 3.36 -27.67
C GLN A 165 -1.23 3.35 -29.21
N GLU A 166 -1.90 2.35 -29.79
CA GLU A 166 -2.14 2.26 -31.24
C GLU A 166 -3.11 3.33 -31.75
N GLY A 167 -4.11 3.73 -30.95
CA GLY A 167 -5.02 4.82 -31.30
C GLY A 167 -4.37 6.20 -31.37
N GLN A 168 -3.32 6.45 -30.58
CA GLN A 168 -2.61 7.73 -30.55
C GLN A 168 -1.68 7.91 -31.76
N ILE A 169 -1.02 6.85 -32.24
CA ILE A 169 -0.18 6.90 -33.45
C ILE A 169 -1.02 7.07 -34.74
N ALA A 170 -2.26 6.59 -34.76
CA ALA A 170 -3.15 6.79 -35.91
C ALA A 170 -3.70 8.22 -36.00
N GLY A 171 -3.92 8.90 -34.87
CA GLY A 171 -4.41 10.28 -34.81
C GLY A 171 -3.40 11.36 -35.17
N ILE A 172 -2.10 11.06 -35.12
CA ILE A 172 -1.03 12.00 -35.53
C ILE A 172 -0.93 12.07 -37.06
N ASN A 173 -1.20 10.98 -37.78
CA ASN A 173 -1.07 10.91 -39.23
C ASN A 173 -2.27 11.46 -40.04
N SER A 174 -3.36 11.85 -39.38
CA SER A 174 -4.56 12.39 -40.04
C SER A 174 -4.64 13.92 -40.05
N ASN A 175 -3.75 14.62 -39.34
CA ASN A 175 -3.69 16.09 -39.30
C ASN A 175 -2.68 16.72 -40.28
N ASP A 176 -2.07 15.91 -41.15
CA ASP A 176 -1.04 16.33 -42.10
C ASP A 176 -1.51 16.21 -43.58
N ARG A 177 -2.81 16.37 -43.83
CA ARG A 177 -3.40 16.38 -45.18
C ARG A 177 -4.26 17.59 -45.45
#